data_AF-A0A946NW27-F1
#
_entry.id   AF-A0A946NW27-F1
#
_cell.length_a   1.000
_cell.length_b   1.000
_cell.length_c   1.000
_cell.angle_alpha   90.00
_cell.angle_beta   90.00
_cell.angle_gamma   90.00
#
_symmetry.space_group_name_H-M   'P 1'
#
loop_
_entity.id
_entity.type
_entity.pdbx_description
1 polymer ?
#
loop_
_entity_poly.entity_id
_entity_poly.type
_entity_poly.pdbx_seq_one_letter_code
_entity_poly.pdbx_strand_id
1 'polypeptide(L)'
;YKRFSDQFIKILLALGLLIFIADFGSVHLFKDVFERVRPCNMIPALEGIRSIDGYHCGTGFSFISSHAANSFVLAFFLGFIFRNIQMFALLFSWAVLIGFSRVYLGVHYPFDILGGMFWGLFVSLLVYYIYRMKIKDFDFLWFGWLVLVCIWNFVWPEVPPIADVLVAIILSLAVIAIKNRNK
;
A
#
# COMPACT_ATOMS: atom_id res chain seq x y z
N TYR A 1 -2.51 23.67 -23.28
CA TYR A 1 -2.01 22.30 -23.47
C TYR A 1 -1.00 21.87 -22.39
N LYS A 2 0.15 22.55 -22.21
CA LYS A 2 1.18 22.21 -21.19
C LYS A 2 0.68 22.09 -19.73
N ARG A 3 -0.30 22.89 -19.29
CA ARG A 3 -0.78 22.85 -17.90
C ARG A 3 -1.62 21.62 -17.53
N PHE A 4 -2.24 20.98 -18.53
CA PHE A 4 -2.99 19.74 -18.33
C PHE A 4 -2.06 18.51 -18.30
N SER A 5 -0.92 18.54 -19.02
CA SER A 5 0.04 17.42 -19.02
C SER A 5 0.69 17.22 -17.66
N ASP A 6 1.05 18.28 -16.95
CA ASP A 6 1.79 18.15 -15.69
C ASP A 6 0.92 17.58 -14.56
N GLN A 7 -0.37 17.96 -14.52
CA GLN A 7 -1.33 17.40 -13.58
C GLN A 7 -1.64 15.94 -13.91
N PHE A 8 -1.79 15.64 -15.20
CA PHE A 8 -2.00 14.27 -15.66
C PHE A 8 -0.82 13.35 -15.31
N ILE A 9 0.42 13.78 -15.56
CA ILE A 9 1.62 13.02 -15.19
C ILE A 9 1.70 12.82 -13.67
N LYS A 10 1.41 13.86 -12.87
CA LYS A 10 1.39 13.72 -11.40
C LYS A 10 0.36 12.72 -10.92
N ILE A 11 -0.84 12.71 -11.51
CA ILE A 11 -1.88 11.73 -11.19
C ILE A 11 -1.40 10.34 -11.58
N LEU A 12 -0.83 10.15 -12.78
CA LEU A 12 -0.30 8.85 -13.20
C LEU A 12 0.80 8.33 -12.27
N LEU A 13 1.74 9.19 -11.85
CA LEU A 13 2.79 8.81 -10.90
C LEU A 13 2.20 8.43 -9.54
N ALA A 14 1.18 9.16 -9.07
CA ALA A 14 0.49 8.82 -7.83
C ALA A 14 -0.29 7.50 -7.96
N LEU A 15 -0.89 7.22 -9.12
CA LEU A 15 -1.52 5.93 -9.43
C LEU A 15 -0.50 4.77 -9.46
N GLY A 16 0.70 5.00 -9.99
CA GLY A 16 1.78 4.00 -9.93
C GLY A 16 2.21 3.74 -8.48
N LEU A 17 2.45 4.80 -7.72
CA LEU A 17 2.88 4.72 -6.32
C LEU A 17 1.83 4.03 -5.44
N LEU A 18 0.55 4.33 -5.62
CA LEU A 18 -0.51 3.75 -4.81
C LEU A 18 -0.66 2.25 -5.04
N ILE A 19 -0.59 1.79 -6.30
CA ILE A 19 -0.67 0.35 -6.61
C ILE A 19 0.56 -0.36 -6.05
N PHE A 20 1.75 0.24 -6.22
CA PHE A 20 2.98 -0.32 -5.67
C PHE A 20 2.92 -0.52 -4.16
N ILE A 21 2.57 0.52 -3.39
CA ILE A 21 2.48 0.44 -1.93
C ILE A 21 1.37 -0.54 -1.50
N ALA A 22 0.23 -0.52 -2.20
CA ALA A 22 -0.89 -1.39 -1.89
C ALA A 22 -0.52 -2.88 -2.06
N ASP A 23 0.04 -3.25 -3.21
CA ASP A 23 0.43 -4.63 -3.50
C ASP A 23 1.61 -5.08 -2.65
N PHE A 24 2.71 -4.31 -2.65
CA PHE A 24 3.91 -4.66 -1.90
C PHE A 24 3.61 -4.78 -0.40
N GLY A 25 2.87 -3.82 0.15
CA GLY A 25 2.44 -3.84 1.55
C GLY A 25 1.52 -5.02 1.84
N SER A 26 0.56 -5.32 0.96
CA SER A 26 -0.36 -6.44 1.17
C SER A 26 0.36 -7.78 1.30
N VAL A 27 1.50 -7.95 0.64
CA VAL A 27 2.31 -9.17 0.72
C VAL A 27 3.20 -9.12 1.95
N HIS A 28 4.13 -8.16 2.01
CA HIS A 28 5.23 -8.22 2.97
C HIS A 28 4.88 -7.71 4.36
N LEU A 29 3.87 -6.85 4.50
CA LEU A 29 3.45 -6.34 5.82
C LEU A 29 2.30 -7.16 6.42
N PHE A 30 1.57 -7.91 5.61
CA PHE A 30 0.39 -8.66 6.07
C PHE A 30 0.50 -10.15 5.77
N LYS A 31 0.60 -10.57 4.51
CA LYS A 31 0.58 -12.02 4.18
C LYS A 31 1.72 -12.77 4.83
N ASP A 32 2.93 -12.23 4.74
CA ASP A 32 4.15 -12.85 5.29
C ASP A 32 4.21 -12.75 6.84
N VAL A 33 3.32 -11.96 7.45
CA VAL A 33 3.28 -11.75 8.91
C VAL A 33 2.19 -12.57 9.57
N PHE A 34 0.97 -12.56 9.00
CA PHE A 34 -0.18 -13.23 9.59
C PHE A 34 -0.31 -14.69 9.14
N GLU A 35 0.26 -15.04 7.99
CA GLU A 35 0.30 -16.39 7.46
C GLU A 35 -1.07 -17.13 7.46
N ARG A 36 -2.16 -16.37 7.32
CA ARG A 36 -3.51 -16.92 7.38
C ARG A 36 -3.78 -17.81 6.17
N VAL A 37 -4.05 -19.09 6.39
CA VAL A 37 -4.40 -20.05 5.32
C VAL A 37 -5.70 -19.61 4.62
N ARG A 38 -5.78 -19.80 3.29
CA ARG A 38 -6.95 -19.45 2.47
C ARG A 38 -8.10 -20.45 2.67
N PRO A 39 -9.37 -20.03 2.55
CA PRO A 39 -10.50 -20.94 2.67
C PRO A 39 -10.39 -22.11 1.68
N CYS A 40 -10.04 -21.83 0.41
CA CYS A 40 -9.87 -22.86 -0.63
C CYS A 40 -8.79 -23.91 -0.35
N ASN A 41 -7.78 -23.64 0.50
CA ASN A 41 -6.76 -24.62 0.86
C ASN A 41 -7.17 -25.54 2.03
N MET A 42 -8.25 -25.18 2.76
CA MET A 42 -8.79 -26.01 3.83
C MET A 42 -9.87 -27.00 3.34
N ILE A 43 -10.22 -26.95 2.05
CA ILE A 43 -11.32 -27.73 1.45
C ILE A 43 -10.75 -28.98 0.74
N PRO A 44 -10.35 -30.00 1.50
CA PRO A 44 -10.77 -31.36 1.12
C PRO A 44 -12.03 -31.81 1.87
N ALA A 45 -12.50 -31.06 2.89
CA ALA A 45 -13.48 -31.54 3.87
C ALA A 45 -14.85 -30.83 3.86
N LEU A 46 -15.13 -29.92 2.93
CA LEU A 46 -16.39 -29.16 2.89
C LEU A 46 -17.03 -29.24 1.50
N GLU A 47 -17.86 -30.27 1.27
CA GLU A 47 -18.71 -30.49 0.08
C GLU A 47 -19.72 -29.35 -0.24
N GLY A 48 -19.66 -28.21 0.47
CA GLY A 48 -20.63 -27.11 0.36
C GLY A 48 -20.07 -25.75 -0.03
N ILE A 49 -18.74 -25.57 -0.04
CA ILE A 49 -18.13 -24.31 -0.49
C ILE A 49 -17.72 -24.49 -1.95
N ARG A 50 -18.47 -23.88 -2.87
CA ARG A 50 -18.17 -23.89 -4.31
C ARG A 50 -16.85 -23.15 -4.57
N SER A 51 -15.71 -23.81 -4.44
CA SER A 51 -14.58 -23.48 -5.32
C SER A 51 -15.06 -23.81 -6.72
N ILE A 52 -15.15 -22.81 -7.60
CA ILE A 52 -15.47 -23.07 -9.01
C ILE A 52 -14.45 -24.10 -9.52
N ASP A 53 -14.93 -25.22 -10.07
CA ASP A 53 -14.07 -26.26 -10.61
C ASP A 53 -13.03 -25.65 -11.56
N GLY A 54 -11.75 -25.89 -11.29
CA GLY A 54 -10.63 -25.36 -12.06
C GLY A 54 -10.13 -23.97 -11.63
N TYR A 55 -10.72 -23.31 -10.62
CA TYR A 55 -10.18 -22.05 -10.11
C TYR A 55 -8.99 -22.28 -9.18
N HIS A 56 -7.80 -21.90 -9.62
CA HIS A 56 -6.59 -21.97 -8.79
C HIS A 56 -6.75 -21.07 -7.56
N CYS A 57 -6.61 -21.64 -6.37
CA CYS A 57 -6.66 -20.94 -5.07
C CYS A 57 -5.63 -19.81 -4.95
N GLY A 58 -4.71 -19.69 -5.92
CA GLY A 58 -3.57 -18.79 -5.93
C GLY A 58 -2.50 -19.23 -4.93
N THR A 59 -1.29 -18.69 -5.08
CA THR A 59 -0.19 -18.97 -4.15
C THR A 59 -0.25 -18.01 -2.96
N GLY A 60 0.23 -18.45 -1.80
CA GLY A 60 0.41 -17.65 -0.58
C GLY A 60 -0.83 -17.52 0.33
N PHE A 61 -0.72 -16.63 1.32
CA PHE A 61 -1.69 -16.46 2.40
C PHE A 61 -2.91 -15.59 2.01
N SER A 62 -3.93 -15.61 2.87
CA SER A 62 -5.26 -15.03 2.66
C SER A 62 -5.36 -13.57 3.09
N PHE A 63 -4.71 -13.19 4.18
CA PHE A 63 -4.88 -11.86 4.79
C PHE A 63 -3.73 -10.92 4.42
N ILE A 64 -3.94 -9.71 3.92
CA ILE A 64 -5.17 -9.08 3.40
C ILE A 64 -5.39 -9.40 1.91
N SER A 65 -6.58 -9.13 1.37
CA SER A 65 -6.81 -9.30 -0.06
C SER A 65 -6.19 -8.16 -0.89
N SER A 66 -5.20 -8.47 -1.73
CA SER A 66 -4.55 -7.51 -2.64
C SER A 66 -5.53 -6.93 -3.67
N HIS A 67 -6.47 -7.75 -4.17
CA HIS A 67 -7.51 -7.27 -5.09
C HIS A 67 -8.42 -6.24 -4.40
N ALA A 68 -8.85 -6.52 -3.17
CA ALA A 68 -9.64 -5.57 -2.40
C ALA A 68 -8.83 -4.29 -2.12
N ALA A 69 -7.58 -4.43 -1.66
CA ALA A 69 -6.69 -3.30 -1.39
C ALA A 69 -6.57 -2.39 -2.61
N ASN A 70 -6.16 -2.91 -3.77
CA ASN A 70 -5.97 -2.10 -4.98
C ASN A 70 -7.24 -1.38 -5.42
N SER A 71 -8.38 -2.08 -5.43
CA SER A 71 -9.65 -1.48 -5.83
C SER A 71 -10.11 -0.38 -4.86
N PHE A 72 -9.98 -0.60 -3.55
CA PHE A 72 -10.32 0.42 -2.55
C PHE A 72 -9.36 1.61 -2.59
N VAL A 73 -8.05 1.39 -2.80
CA VAL A 73 -7.09 2.50 -2.92
C VAL A 73 -7.46 3.42 -4.08
N LEU A 74 -7.82 2.84 -5.23
CA LEU A 74 -8.28 3.61 -6.39
C LEU A 74 -9.56 4.39 -6.08
N ALA A 75 -10.56 3.74 -5.47
CA ALA A 75 -11.83 4.37 -5.13
C ALA A 75 -11.64 5.58 -4.19
N PHE A 76 -10.89 5.40 -3.09
CA PHE A 76 -10.62 6.48 -2.14
C PHE A 76 -9.78 7.60 -2.76
N PHE A 77 -8.69 7.26 -3.45
CA PHE A 77 -7.78 8.25 -4.02
C PHE A 77 -8.45 9.12 -5.07
N LEU A 78 -9.19 8.51 -6.00
CA LEU A 78 -9.95 9.27 -7.01
C LEU A 78 -11.09 10.07 -6.36
N GLY A 79 -11.73 9.53 -5.32
CA GLY A 79 -12.68 10.28 -4.48
C GLY A 79 -12.07 11.55 -3.88
N PHE A 80 -10.84 11.48 -3.37
CA PHE A 80 -10.13 12.64 -2.80
C PHE A 80 -9.70 13.68 -3.84
N ILE A 81 -9.35 13.24 -5.06
CA ILE A 81 -8.97 14.13 -6.17
C ILE A 81 -10.18 14.87 -6.72
N PHE A 82 -11.20 14.11 -7.14
CA PHE A 82 -12.30 14.66 -7.92
C PHE A 82 -13.43 15.22 -7.05
N ARG A 83 -13.51 14.82 -5.77
CA ARG A 83 -14.53 15.28 -4.80
C ARG A 83 -15.97 15.15 -5.33
N ASN A 84 -16.20 14.17 -6.19
CA ASN A 84 -17.51 13.88 -6.77
C ASN A 84 -18.10 12.64 -6.07
N ILE A 85 -19.21 12.84 -5.36
CA ILE A 85 -19.85 11.79 -4.56
C ILE A 85 -20.42 10.65 -5.41
N GLN A 86 -20.95 10.94 -6.60
CA GLN A 86 -21.51 9.93 -7.50
C GLN A 86 -20.41 9.02 -8.05
N MET A 87 -19.30 9.62 -8.48
CA MET A 87 -18.13 8.89 -8.95
C MET A 87 -17.51 8.07 -7.82
N PHE A 88 -17.39 8.65 -6.61
CA PHE A 88 -16.90 7.91 -5.45
C PHE A 88 -17.81 6.73 -5.11
N ALA A 89 -19.12 6.92 -5.06
CA ALA A 89 -20.08 5.86 -4.79
C ALA A 89 -20.00 4.74 -5.84
N LEU A 90 -19.84 5.08 -7.11
CA LEU A 90 -19.67 4.10 -8.19
C LEU A 90 -18.38 3.29 -8.01
N LEU A 91 -17.25 3.96 -7.79
CA LEU A 91 -15.94 3.30 -7.63
C LEU A 91 -15.88 2.46 -6.34
N PHE A 92 -16.47 2.97 -5.26
CA PHE A 92 -16.54 2.25 -4.00
C PHE A 92 -17.42 1.01 -4.14
N SER A 93 -18.58 1.12 -4.81
CA SER A 93 -19.44 -0.03 -5.10
C SER A 93 -18.73 -1.05 -5.97
N TRP A 94 -17.98 -0.60 -6.98
CA TRP A 94 -17.14 -1.47 -7.80
C TRP A 94 -16.07 -2.18 -6.98
N ALA A 95 -15.40 -1.50 -6.05
CA ALA A 95 -14.42 -2.11 -5.16
C ALA A 95 -15.05 -3.15 -4.21
N VAL A 96 -16.25 -2.87 -3.69
CA VAL A 96 -17.03 -3.83 -2.89
C VAL A 96 -17.39 -5.07 -3.73
N LEU A 97 -17.81 -4.90 -4.99
CA LEU A 97 -18.11 -6.02 -5.89
C LEU A 97 -16.88 -6.87 -6.19
N ILE A 98 -15.71 -6.23 -6.37
CA ILE A 98 -14.44 -6.96 -6.51
C ILE A 98 -14.14 -7.75 -5.24
N GLY A 99 -14.24 -7.14 -4.06
CA GLY A 99 -14.05 -7.82 -2.79
C GLY A 99 -15.01 -9.00 -2.60
N PHE A 100 -16.29 -8.80 -2.93
CA PHE A 100 -17.31 -9.84 -2.90
C PHE A 100 -16.98 -10.99 -3.83
N SER A 101 -16.50 -10.73 -5.05
CA SER A 101 -16.08 -11.77 -5.99
C SER A 101 -15.01 -12.70 -5.38
N ARG A 102 -14.11 -12.16 -4.55
CA ARG A 102 -13.07 -12.95 -3.89
C ARG A 102 -13.61 -13.86 -2.79
N VAL A 103 -14.60 -13.39 -2.05
CA VAL A 103 -15.31 -14.20 -1.04
C VAL A 103 -16.15 -15.27 -1.73
N TYR A 104 -16.86 -14.91 -2.80
CA TYR A 104 -17.66 -15.83 -3.60
C TYR A 104 -16.83 -16.98 -4.19
N LEU A 105 -15.61 -16.68 -4.65
CA LEU A 105 -14.67 -17.69 -5.14
C LEU A 105 -14.02 -18.54 -4.02
N GLY A 106 -14.29 -18.23 -2.75
CA GLY A 106 -13.72 -18.95 -1.61
C GLY A 106 -12.22 -18.73 -1.41
N VAL A 107 -11.62 -17.70 -2.01
CA VAL A 107 -10.17 -17.45 -1.87
C VAL A 107 -9.80 -16.52 -0.71
N HIS A 108 -10.78 -15.82 -0.16
CA HIS A 108 -10.60 -14.86 0.93
C HIS A 108 -11.80 -14.88 1.88
N TYR A 109 -11.54 -14.62 3.15
CA TYR A 109 -12.59 -14.38 4.13
C TYR A 109 -13.12 -12.94 4.03
N PRO A 110 -14.36 -12.66 4.46
CA PRO A 110 -14.90 -11.29 4.49
C PRO A 110 -13.99 -10.30 5.24
N PHE A 111 -13.36 -10.73 6.34
CA PHE A 111 -12.41 -9.91 7.08
C PHE A 111 -11.13 -9.58 6.30
N ASP A 112 -10.70 -10.42 5.35
CA ASP A 112 -9.55 -10.12 4.49
C ASP A 112 -9.87 -8.97 3.52
N ILE A 113 -11.15 -8.82 3.15
CA ILE A 113 -11.66 -7.70 2.33
C ILE A 113 -11.71 -6.42 3.15
N LEU A 114 -12.19 -6.48 4.40
CA LEU A 114 -12.17 -5.34 5.32
C LEU A 114 -10.75 -4.87 5.63
N GLY A 115 -9.81 -5.80 5.84
CA GLY A 115 -8.39 -5.49 5.98
C GLY A 115 -7.83 -4.80 4.73
N GLY A 116 -8.20 -5.30 3.53
CA GLY A 116 -7.89 -4.65 2.26
C GLY A 116 -8.46 -3.23 2.15
N MET A 117 -9.69 -3.01 2.60
CA MET A 117 -10.33 -1.69 2.61
C MET A 117 -9.61 -0.70 3.52
N PHE A 118 -9.26 -1.11 4.76
CA PHE A 118 -8.56 -0.23 5.70
C PHE A 118 -7.13 0.07 5.26
N TRP A 119 -6.41 -0.95 4.78
CA TRP A 119 -5.12 -0.74 4.15
C TRP A 119 -5.24 0.21 2.96
N GLY A 120 -6.28 0.02 2.15
CA GLY A 120 -6.52 0.85 0.99
C GLY A 120 -6.77 2.31 1.35
N LEU A 121 -7.60 2.57 2.37
CA LEU A 121 -7.83 3.92 2.89
C LEU A 121 -6.53 4.57 3.38
N PHE A 122 -5.73 3.83 4.15
CA PHE A 122 -4.43 4.31 4.65
C PHE A 122 -3.50 4.72 3.51
N VAL A 123 -3.30 3.83 2.53
CA VAL A 123 -2.42 4.11 1.38
C VAL A 123 -2.94 5.27 0.55
N SER A 124 -4.26 5.38 0.31
CA SER A 124 -4.83 6.52 -0.42
C SER A 124 -4.61 7.84 0.30
N LEU A 125 -4.76 7.87 1.64
CA LEU A 125 -4.51 9.08 2.43
C LEU A 125 -3.03 9.48 2.38
N LEU A 126 -2.12 8.51 2.52
CA LEU A 126 -0.67 8.73 2.42
C LEU A 126 -0.29 9.30 1.04
N VAL A 127 -0.73 8.65 -0.03
CA VAL A 127 -0.42 9.09 -1.40
C VAL A 127 -1.11 10.41 -1.73
N TYR A 128 -2.32 10.64 -1.24
CA TYR A 128 -2.99 11.93 -1.39
C TYR A 128 -2.23 13.07 -0.69
N TYR A 129 -1.71 12.80 0.51
CA TYR A 129 -0.85 13.75 1.21
C TYR A 129 0.39 14.08 0.38
N ILE A 130 1.12 13.07 -0.10
CA ILE A 130 2.29 13.24 -0.98
C ILE A 130 1.93 14.00 -2.27
N TYR A 131 0.81 13.65 -2.91
CA TYR A 131 0.33 14.31 -4.13
C TYR A 131 0.06 15.81 -3.93
N ARG A 132 -0.38 16.21 -2.72
CA ARG A 132 -0.67 17.60 -2.36
C ARG A 132 0.57 18.38 -1.89
N MET A 133 1.67 17.71 -1.54
CA MET A 133 2.89 18.37 -1.12
C MET A 133 3.49 19.20 -2.27
N LYS A 134 3.89 20.44 -1.97
CA LYS A 134 4.68 21.23 -2.91
C LYS A 134 6.14 20.84 -2.77
N ILE A 135 6.85 20.69 -3.89
CA ILE A 135 8.28 20.31 -3.90
C ILE A 135 9.13 21.25 -3.03
N LYS A 136 8.80 22.55 -3.00
CA LYS A 136 9.50 23.54 -2.16
C LYS A 136 9.35 23.33 -0.65
N ASP A 137 8.32 22.60 -0.23
CA ASP A 137 8.05 22.30 1.17
C ASP A 137 8.64 20.92 1.55
N PHE A 138 9.24 20.20 0.58
CA PHE A 138 9.84 18.90 0.77
C PHE A 138 11.30 19.01 1.21
N ASP A 139 11.62 18.41 2.35
CA ASP A 139 12.96 18.44 2.90
C ASP A 139 13.83 17.32 2.31
N PHE A 140 14.53 17.63 1.22
CA PHE A 140 15.39 16.67 0.53
C PHE A 140 16.51 16.11 1.42
N LEU A 141 16.98 16.86 2.42
CA LEU A 141 18.03 16.38 3.33
C LEU A 141 17.49 15.33 4.28
N TRP A 142 16.34 15.57 4.90
CA TRP A 142 15.70 14.58 5.76
C TRP A 142 15.16 13.39 4.98
N PHE A 143 14.73 13.58 3.73
CA PHE A 143 14.38 12.46 2.86
C PHE A 143 15.59 11.62 2.47
N GLY A 144 16.72 12.25 2.11
CA GLY A 144 17.97 11.55 1.84
C GLY A 144 18.46 10.76 3.05
N TRP A 145 18.34 11.34 4.25
CA TRP A 145 18.59 10.64 5.52
C TRP A 145 17.74 9.39 5.67
N LEU A 146 16.42 9.50 5.45
CA LEU A 146 15.50 8.37 5.56
C LEU A 146 15.88 7.26 4.58
N VAL A 147 16.19 7.61 3.33
CA VAL A 147 16.62 6.64 2.30
C VAL A 147 17.89 5.92 2.73
N LEU A 148 18.88 6.64 3.26
CA LEU A 148 20.14 6.03 3.74
C LEU A 148 19.90 5.08 4.92
N VAL A 149 19.03 5.46 5.86
CA VAL A 149 18.65 4.58 6.98
C VAL A 149 17.93 3.32 6.47
N CYS A 150 17.00 3.45 5.52
CA CYS A 150 16.34 2.29 4.93
C CYS A 150 17.31 1.37 4.18
N ILE A 151 18.24 1.93 3.40
CA ILE A 151 19.28 1.16 2.72
C ILE A 151 20.16 0.45 3.73
N TRP A 152 20.58 1.12 4.81
CA TRP A 152 21.36 0.50 5.88
C TRP A 152 20.66 -0.73 6.46
N ASN A 153 19.41 -0.56 6.91
CA ASN A 153 18.64 -1.65 7.52
C ASN A 153 18.38 -2.80 6.53
N PHE A 154 18.23 -2.50 5.24
CA PHE A 154 17.99 -3.51 4.22
C PHE A 154 19.26 -4.29 3.83
N VAL A 155 20.41 -3.60 3.73
CA VAL A 155 21.68 -4.21 3.32
C VAL A 155 22.31 -5.02 4.46
N TRP A 156 22.13 -4.58 5.70
CA TRP A 156 22.67 -5.25 6.89
C TRP A 156 21.55 -5.57 7.90
N PRO A 157 20.75 -6.63 7.67
CA PRO A 157 19.66 -6.98 8.60
C PRO A 157 20.13 -7.65 9.90
N GLU A 158 21.39 -8.12 9.97
CA GLU A 158 21.91 -8.88 11.12
C GLU A 158 22.68 -8.02 12.15
N VAL A 159 22.84 -6.70 11.91
CA VAL A 159 23.53 -5.83 12.88
C VAL A 159 22.72 -5.70 14.16
N PRO A 160 23.39 -5.59 15.32
CA PRO A 160 22.70 -5.42 16.59
C PRO A 160 21.99 -4.06 16.65
N PRO A 161 20.83 -3.95 17.34
CA PRO A 161 20.01 -2.74 17.34
C PRO A 161 20.75 -1.45 17.76
N ILE A 162 21.79 -1.57 18.58
CA ILE A 162 22.61 -0.42 19.00
C ILE A 162 23.36 0.20 17.82
N ALA A 163 23.79 -0.59 16.84
CA ALA A 163 24.47 -0.09 15.64
C ALA A 163 23.51 0.73 14.78
N ASP A 164 22.26 0.28 14.63
CA ASP A 164 21.23 1.00 13.87
C ASP A 164 20.93 2.37 14.49
N VAL A 165 20.82 2.41 15.81
CA VAL A 165 20.63 3.66 16.56
C VAL A 165 21.82 4.60 16.35
N LEU A 166 23.06 4.10 16.44
CA LEU A 166 24.26 4.92 16.23
C LEU A 166 24.33 5.49 14.81
N VAL A 167 24.05 4.68 13.79
CA VAL A 167 24.02 5.14 12.39
C VAL A 167 22.94 6.20 12.19
N ALA A 168 21.73 5.97 12.71
CA ALA A 168 20.65 6.94 12.64
C ALA A 168 21.03 8.28 13.31
N ILE A 169 21.68 8.24 14.48
CA ILE A 169 22.16 9.43 15.19
C ILE A 169 23.22 10.16 14.37
N ILE A 170 24.25 9.46 13.86
CA ILE A 170 25.33 10.07 13.08
C ILE A 170 24.78 10.76 11.82
N LEU A 171 23.92 10.05 11.07
CA LEU A 171 23.27 10.62 9.90
C LEU A 171 22.40 11.84 10.27
N SER A 172 21.71 11.81 11.42
CA SER A 172 20.88 12.93 11.89
C SER A 172 21.73 14.16 12.20
N LEU A 173 22.86 13.97 12.89
CA LEU A 173 23.80 15.05 13.20
C LEU A 173 24.40 15.65 11.92
N ALA A 174 24.70 14.83 10.91
CA ALA A 174 25.17 15.30 9.61
C ALA A 174 24.12 16.19 8.91
N VAL A 175 22.85 15.77 8.89
CA VAL A 175 21.75 16.59 8.34
C VAL A 175 21.64 17.93 9.06
N ILE A 176 21.65 17.92 10.40
CA ILE A 176 21.56 19.14 11.21
C ILE A 176 22.73 20.08 10.91
N ALA A 177 23.95 19.54 10.83
CA ALA A 177 25.15 20.32 10.51
C ALA A 177 25.08 20.98 9.12
N ILE A 178 24.64 20.25 8.10
CA ILE A 178 24.46 20.79 6.73
C ILE A 178 23.40 21.90 6.76
N LYS A 179 22.26 21.68 7.42
CA LYS A 179 21.19 22.68 7.53
C LYS A 179 21.64 23.95 8.24
N ASN A 180 22.45 23.83 9.30
CA ASN A 180 22.97 24.98 10.03
C ASN A 180 24.02 25.77 9.21
N ARG A 181 24.74 25.14 8.28
CA ARG A 181 25.65 25.86 7.36
C ARG A 181 24.91 26.64 6.26
N ASN A 182 23.70 26.23 5.92
CA ASN A 182 22.89 26.83 4.86
C ASN A 182 21.89 27.88 5.38
N LYS A 183 21.88 28.17 6.69
CA LYS A 183 21.13 29.26 7.33
C LYS A 183 22.03 30.47 7.51
#